data_AF-A0A818BRV0-F1
#
_entry.id   AF-A0A818BRV0-F1
#
_cell.length_a   1.000
_cell.length_b   1.000
_cell.length_c   1.000
_cell.angle_alpha   90.00
_cell.angle_beta   90.00
_cell.angle_gamma   90.00
#
_symmetry.space_group_name_H-M   'P 1'
#
loop_
_entity.id
_entity.type
_entity.pdbx_description
1 polymer ?
#
loop_
_entity_poly.entity_id
_entity_poly.type
_entity_poly.pdbx_seq_one_letter_code
_entity_poly.pdbx_strand_id
1 'polypeptide(L)'
;MSITTETPNLAEEITLKLQLVSFVVNGVSFELSEELIQKRAPNSMLAHEARLAQFYDVDKNAYIFDQPADVFEILVYFISTGLLSRPNNINNLKVYSLLSFFEMDETVINTFKKMEHLVFEINWEKTEWFVQFEKVFVLNYAIQLTNI
;
A
#
# COMPACT_ATOMS: atom_id res chain seq x y z
N MET A 1 -21.75 -49.54 10.94
CA MET A 1 -21.69 -48.15 10.47
C MET A 1 -20.31 -47.94 9.90
N SER A 2 -20.18 -48.04 8.57
CA SER A 2 -18.89 -47.82 7.91
C SER A 2 -18.73 -46.34 7.70
N ILE A 3 -17.75 -45.74 8.38
CA ILE A 3 -17.35 -44.35 8.19
C ILE A 3 -16.40 -44.38 6.99
N THR A 4 -16.89 -44.08 5.80
CA THR A 4 -16.04 -43.83 4.63
C THR A 4 -15.29 -42.53 4.89
N THR A 5 -14.02 -42.66 5.24
CA THR A 5 -13.06 -41.55 5.19
C THR A 5 -12.65 -41.41 3.74
N GLU A 6 -13.45 -40.67 2.97
CA GLU A 6 -13.02 -40.20 1.66
C GLU A 6 -11.85 -39.25 1.89
N THR A 7 -10.64 -39.73 1.57
CA THR A 7 -9.46 -38.88 1.45
C THR A 7 -9.80 -37.74 0.49
N PRO A 8 -9.59 -36.47 0.87
CA PRO A 8 -9.85 -35.34 -0.01
C PRO A 8 -9.14 -35.55 -1.34
N ASN A 9 -9.85 -35.30 -2.44
CA ASN A 9 -9.24 -35.34 -3.76
C ASN A 9 -8.07 -34.35 -3.80
N LEU A 10 -6.94 -34.72 -4.38
CA LEU A 10 -5.77 -33.82 -4.54
C LEU A 10 -6.18 -32.48 -5.19
N ALA A 11 -7.16 -32.49 -6.10
CA ALA A 11 -7.71 -31.28 -6.69
C ALA A 11 -8.45 -30.41 -5.65
N GLU A 12 -9.19 -31.00 -4.72
CA GLU A 12 -9.85 -30.29 -3.62
C GLU A 12 -8.82 -29.77 -2.61
N GLU A 13 -7.76 -30.53 -2.32
CA GLU A 13 -6.68 -30.08 -1.43
C GLU A 13 -5.87 -28.92 -2.05
N ILE A 14 -5.61 -28.96 -3.36
CA ILE A 14 -4.97 -27.87 -4.10
C ILE A 14 -5.89 -26.64 -4.14
N THR A 15 -7.20 -26.84 -4.37
CA THR A 15 -8.20 -25.76 -4.39
C THR A 15 -8.39 -25.13 -3.02
N LEU A 16 -8.35 -25.92 -1.93
CA LEU A 16 -8.35 -25.44 -0.55
C LEU A 16 -7.05 -24.69 -0.17
N LYS A 17 -5.90 -25.08 -0.73
CA LYS A 17 -4.61 -24.39 -0.52
C LYS A 17 -4.50 -23.08 -1.30
N LEU A 18 -5.13 -22.99 -2.46
CA LEU A 18 -5.12 -21.80 -3.32
C LEU A 18 -6.42 -21.02 -3.18
N GLN A 19 -6.72 -20.58 -1.95
CA GLN A 19 -7.76 -19.57 -1.75
C GLN A 19 -7.30 -18.27 -2.43
N LEU A 20 -7.86 -18.02 -3.61
CA LEU A 20 -7.56 -16.84 -4.43
C LEU A 20 -8.56 -15.74 -4.11
N VAL A 21 -8.03 -14.53 -3.99
CA VAL A 21 -8.79 -13.31 -3.77
C VAL A 21 -8.76 -12.49 -5.06
N SER A 22 -9.94 -12.13 -5.55
CA SER A 22 -10.11 -11.34 -6.78
C SER A 22 -10.14 -9.84 -6.48
N PHE A 23 -9.34 -9.09 -7.23
CA PHE A 23 -9.24 -7.64 -7.16
C PHE A 23 -9.50 -7.03 -8.54
N VAL A 24 -10.29 -5.97 -8.60
CA VAL A 24 -10.46 -5.17 -9.82
C VAL A 24 -9.97 -3.77 -9.53
N VAL A 25 -8.90 -3.37 -10.21
CA VAL A 25 -8.22 -2.09 -10.00
C VAL A 25 -8.31 -1.28 -11.28
N ASN A 26 -9.06 -0.18 -11.27
CA ASN A 26 -9.36 0.62 -12.47
C ASN A 26 -9.78 -0.20 -13.70
N GLY A 27 -10.61 -1.23 -13.46
CA GLY A 27 -11.15 -2.11 -14.51
C GLY A 27 -10.23 -3.27 -14.92
N VAL A 28 -9.02 -3.38 -14.33
CA VAL A 28 -8.09 -4.49 -14.56
C VAL A 28 -8.25 -5.53 -13.45
N SER A 29 -8.44 -6.79 -13.81
CA SER A 29 -8.58 -7.89 -12.85
C SER A 29 -7.23 -8.47 -12.44
N PHE A 30 -7.07 -8.72 -11.15
CA PHE A 30 -5.93 -9.38 -10.54
C PHE A 30 -6.42 -10.48 -9.60
N GLU A 31 -5.65 -11.56 -9.49
CA GLU A 31 -5.88 -12.63 -8.54
C GLU A 31 -4.63 -12.80 -7.68
N LEU A 32 -4.83 -12.90 -6.37
CA LEU A 32 -3.74 -13.12 -5.41
C LEU A 32 -4.10 -14.25 -4.46
N SER A 33 -3.10 -15.06 -4.09
CA SER A 33 -3.27 -16.05 -3.04
C SER A 33 -3.41 -15.37 -1.69
N GLU A 34 -4.48 -15.72 -0.96
CA GLU A 34 -4.69 -15.27 0.41
C GLU A 34 -3.53 -15.65 1.32
N GLU A 35 -2.96 -16.85 1.14
CA GLU A 35 -1.77 -17.30 1.88
C GLU A 35 -0.59 -16.33 1.68
N LEU A 36 -0.34 -15.90 0.44
CA LEU A 36 0.75 -14.99 0.14
C LEU A 36 0.50 -13.59 0.70
N ILE A 37 -0.74 -13.11 0.65
CA ILE A 37 -1.15 -11.84 1.29
C ILE A 37 -0.85 -11.92 2.79
N GLN A 38 -1.35 -12.96 3.47
CA GLN A 38 -1.13 -13.16 4.91
C GLN A 38 0.36 -13.29 5.26
N LYS A 39 1.16 -13.91 4.39
CA LYS A 39 2.59 -14.12 4.63
C LYS A 39 3.45 -12.88 4.39
N ARG A 40 3.11 -12.07 3.38
CA ARG A 40 3.96 -10.96 2.91
C ARG A 40 3.48 -9.59 3.32
N ALA A 41 2.19 -9.47 3.64
CA ALA A 41 1.56 -8.22 4.04
C ALA A 41 0.57 -8.44 5.20
N PRO A 42 0.96 -9.16 6.28
CA PRO A 42 0.04 -9.55 7.36
C PRO A 42 -0.65 -8.37 8.05
N ASN A 43 0.02 -7.23 8.17
CA ASN A 43 -0.54 -6.06 8.86
C ASN A 43 -1.25 -5.08 7.91
N SER A 44 -1.17 -5.34 6.59
CA SER A 44 -1.76 -4.50 5.56
C SER A 44 -3.29 -4.56 5.56
N MET A 45 -3.89 -3.57 4.91
CA MET A 45 -5.32 -3.54 4.63
C MET A 45 -5.79 -4.80 3.87
N LEU A 46 -4.95 -5.35 2.98
CA LEU A 46 -5.27 -6.54 2.18
C LEU A 46 -5.43 -7.81 3.01
N ALA A 47 -4.76 -7.90 4.15
CA ALA A 47 -4.83 -9.06 5.04
C ALA A 47 -5.98 -8.97 6.07
N HIS A 48 -6.63 -7.81 6.18
CA HIS A 48 -7.65 -7.55 7.19
C HIS A 48 -9.04 -7.48 6.56
N GLU A 49 -9.80 -8.56 6.68
CA GLU A 49 -11.15 -8.70 6.12
C GLU A 49 -12.05 -7.51 6.48
N ALA A 50 -12.05 -7.05 7.73
CA ALA A 50 -12.89 -5.91 8.14
C ALA A 50 -12.54 -4.60 7.41
N ARG A 51 -11.26 -4.36 7.10
CA ARG A 51 -10.82 -3.17 6.36
C ARG A 51 -11.05 -3.32 4.86
N LEU A 52 -10.92 -4.55 4.37
CA LEU A 52 -11.09 -4.90 2.96
C LEU A 52 -12.56 -4.95 2.53
N ALA A 53 -13.46 -5.34 3.45
CA ALA A 53 -14.89 -5.54 3.20
C ALA A 53 -15.59 -4.33 2.59
N GLN A 54 -15.14 -3.10 2.91
CA GLN A 54 -15.72 -1.88 2.34
C GLN A 54 -15.53 -1.75 0.82
N PHE A 55 -14.58 -2.49 0.24
CA PHE A 55 -14.27 -2.49 -1.18
C PHE A 55 -14.92 -3.66 -1.92
N TYR A 56 -15.63 -4.56 -1.22
CA TYR A 56 -16.17 -5.76 -1.83
C TYR A 56 -17.44 -5.46 -2.63
N ASP A 57 -17.44 -5.85 -3.90
CA ASP A 57 -18.59 -5.82 -4.80
C ASP A 57 -19.16 -7.25 -4.93
N VAL A 58 -20.38 -7.44 -4.42
CA VAL A 58 -21.05 -8.74 -4.37
C VAL A 58 -21.39 -9.26 -5.77
N ASP A 59 -21.76 -8.38 -6.70
CA ASP A 59 -22.16 -8.78 -8.05
C ASP A 59 -20.95 -9.27 -8.85
N LYS A 60 -19.77 -8.68 -8.60
CA LYS A 60 -18.50 -9.07 -9.26
C LYS A 60 -17.72 -10.11 -8.49
N ASN A 61 -18.11 -10.41 -7.25
CA ASN A 61 -17.35 -11.26 -6.32
C ASN A 61 -15.87 -10.84 -6.24
N ALA A 62 -15.61 -9.54 -6.15
CA ALA A 62 -14.25 -8.99 -6.18
C ALA A 62 -14.15 -7.69 -5.38
N TYR A 63 -12.94 -7.38 -4.92
CA TYR A 63 -12.65 -6.10 -4.28
C TYR A 63 -12.28 -5.04 -5.32
N ILE A 64 -12.94 -3.89 -5.27
CA ILE A 64 -12.82 -2.83 -6.29
C ILE A 64 -12.02 -1.65 -5.74
N PHE A 65 -10.97 -1.26 -6.46
CA PHE A 65 -10.14 -0.10 -6.10
C PHE A 65 -10.03 0.91 -7.23
N ASP A 66 -10.17 2.19 -6.88
CA ASP A 66 -9.85 3.33 -7.74
C ASP A 66 -8.38 3.73 -7.54
N GLN A 67 -7.47 2.81 -7.90
CA GLN A 67 -6.02 3.01 -7.83
C GLN A 67 -5.40 2.75 -9.20
N PRO A 68 -4.22 3.31 -9.52
CA PRO A 68 -3.57 3.06 -10.80
C PRO A 68 -3.18 1.57 -10.94
N ALA A 69 -3.72 0.88 -11.94
CA ALA A 69 -3.52 -0.57 -12.14
C ALA A 69 -2.05 -0.93 -12.42
N ASP A 70 -1.34 -0.07 -13.17
CA ASP A 70 0.10 -0.20 -13.45
C ASP A 70 0.96 -0.13 -12.18
N VAL A 71 0.54 0.68 -11.22
CA VAL A 71 1.20 0.78 -9.91
C VAL A 71 0.81 -0.41 -9.03
N PHE A 72 -0.46 -0.86 -9.08
CA PHE A 72 -0.93 -2.02 -8.33
C PHE A 72 -0.23 -3.32 -8.74
N GLU A 73 0.16 -3.46 -10.00
CA GLU A 73 0.97 -4.59 -10.48
C GLU A 73 2.28 -4.75 -9.69
N ILE A 74 2.89 -3.67 -9.20
CA ILE A 74 4.09 -3.72 -8.35
C ILE A 74 3.78 -4.38 -7.00
N LEU A 75 2.61 -4.09 -6.42
CA LEU A 75 2.17 -4.71 -5.16
C LEU A 75 1.89 -6.20 -5.36
N VAL A 76 1.22 -6.56 -6.47
CA VAL A 76 1.00 -7.95 -6.87
C VAL A 76 2.33 -8.68 -7.01
N TYR A 77 3.28 -8.10 -7.75
CA TYR A 77 4.62 -8.66 -7.94
C TYR A 77 5.34 -8.86 -6.60
N PHE A 78 5.28 -7.88 -5.70
CA PHE A 78 5.87 -7.98 -4.36
C PHE A 78 5.24 -9.11 -3.53
N ILE A 79 3.92 -9.24 -3.50
CA ILE A 79 3.23 -10.28 -2.73
C ILE A 79 3.57 -11.67 -3.30
N SER A 80 3.60 -11.80 -4.63
CA SER A 80 3.92 -13.07 -5.30
C SER A 80 5.38 -13.50 -5.14
N THR A 81 6.34 -12.56 -5.21
CA THR A 81 7.78 -12.89 -5.28
C THR A 81 8.55 -12.56 -4.00
N GLY A 82 8.05 -11.63 -3.19
CA GLY A 82 8.78 -11.00 -2.08
C GLY A 82 9.77 -9.92 -2.52
N LEU A 83 9.86 -9.60 -3.81
CA LEU A 83 10.78 -8.60 -4.35
C LEU A 83 10.03 -7.30 -4.62
N LEU A 84 10.49 -6.21 -4.00
CA LEU A 84 9.94 -4.89 -4.26
C LEU A 84 10.79 -4.19 -5.33
N SER A 85 10.24 -4.10 -6.54
CA SER A 85 10.90 -3.49 -7.69
C SER A 85 9.91 -2.66 -8.50
N ARG A 86 10.36 -1.52 -9.00
CA ARG A 86 9.54 -0.59 -9.78
C ARG A 86 10.13 -0.42 -11.19
N PRO A 87 9.33 -0.55 -12.25
CA PRO A 87 9.71 -0.13 -13.59
C PRO A 87 10.05 1.37 -13.67
N ASN A 88 11.10 1.72 -14.43
CA ASN A 88 11.60 3.11 -14.53
C ASN A 88 10.55 4.13 -15.03
N ASN A 89 9.55 3.69 -15.79
CA ASN A 89 8.46 4.52 -16.31
C ASN A 89 7.38 4.88 -15.26
N ILE A 90 7.36 4.21 -14.10
CA ILE A 90 6.38 4.46 -13.03
C ILE A 90 7.00 5.41 -12.01
N ASN A 91 6.30 6.48 -11.60
CA ASN A 91 6.85 7.42 -10.61
C ASN A 91 6.91 6.79 -9.20
N ASN A 92 8.04 6.92 -8.50
CA ASN A 92 8.23 6.37 -7.16
C ASN A 92 7.24 6.91 -6.11
N LEU A 93 6.78 8.16 -6.23
CA LEU A 93 5.76 8.74 -5.36
C LEU A 93 4.40 8.08 -5.53
N LYS A 94 4.06 7.60 -6.74
CA LYS A 94 2.82 6.83 -6.96
C LYS A 94 2.87 5.50 -6.23
N VAL A 95 4.00 4.79 -6.31
CA VAL A 95 4.20 3.53 -5.57
C VAL A 95 4.16 3.77 -4.06
N TYR A 96 4.84 4.81 -3.56
CA TYR A 96 4.77 5.18 -2.16
C TYR A 96 3.32 5.46 -1.69
N SER A 97 2.56 6.21 -2.49
CA SER A 97 1.15 6.51 -2.20
C SER A 97 0.32 5.24 -2.16
N LEU A 98 0.55 4.31 -3.10
CA LEU A 98 -0.13 3.01 -3.14
C LEU A 98 0.21 2.16 -1.89
N LEU A 99 1.50 2.01 -1.56
CA LEU A 99 1.93 1.25 -0.37
C LEU A 99 1.35 1.85 0.92
N SER A 100 1.23 3.18 0.98
CA SER A 100 0.61 3.88 2.11
C SER A 100 -0.90 3.66 2.15
N PHE A 101 -1.58 3.69 0.99
CA PHE A 101 -3.03 3.45 0.88
C PHE A 101 -3.41 2.04 1.35
N PHE A 102 -2.64 1.03 0.99
CA PHE A 102 -2.85 -0.35 1.46
C PHE A 102 -2.31 -0.60 2.87
N GLU A 103 -1.84 0.45 3.57
CA GLU A 103 -1.34 0.39 4.94
C GLU A 103 -0.25 -0.69 5.10
N MET A 104 0.65 -0.79 4.11
CA MET A 104 1.75 -1.75 4.13
C MET A 104 2.68 -1.49 5.33
N ASP A 105 3.27 -2.55 5.86
CA ASP A 105 4.19 -2.49 7.00
C ASP A 105 5.28 -1.42 6.78
N GLU A 106 5.58 -0.66 7.84
CA GLU A 106 6.60 0.41 7.79
C GLU A 106 7.96 -0.11 7.31
N THR A 107 8.29 -1.36 7.59
CA THR A 107 9.53 -2.01 7.12
C THR A 107 9.60 -2.08 5.59
N VAL A 108 8.47 -2.40 4.93
CA VAL A 108 8.35 -2.45 3.47
C VAL A 108 8.44 -1.03 2.90
N ILE A 109 7.69 -0.09 3.48
CA ILE A 109 7.69 1.32 3.07
C ILE A 109 9.09 1.94 3.21
N ASN A 110 9.77 1.70 4.33
CA ASN A 110 11.10 2.25 4.59
C ASN A 110 12.16 1.59 3.69
N THR A 111 12.02 0.31 3.37
CA THR A 111 12.88 -0.38 2.40
C THR A 111 12.72 0.24 1.01
N PHE A 112 11.47 0.46 0.58
CA PHE A 112 11.18 1.15 -0.68
C PHE A 112 11.81 2.55 -0.73
N LYS A 113 11.61 3.36 0.32
CA LYS A 113 12.17 4.71 0.41
C LYS A 113 13.69 4.71 0.27
N LYS A 114 14.37 3.77 0.94
CA LYS A 114 15.83 3.63 0.87
C LYS A 114 16.30 3.24 -0.55
N MET A 115 15.62 2.29 -1.20
CA MET A 115 15.95 1.83 -2.55
C MET A 115 15.75 2.92 -3.60
N GLU A 116 14.69 3.73 -3.45
CA GLU A 116 14.32 4.80 -4.37
C GLU A 116 14.97 6.14 -4.03
N HIS A 117 15.87 6.16 -3.03
CA HIS A 117 16.50 7.38 -2.51
C HIS A 117 15.49 8.49 -2.18
N LEU A 118 14.29 8.11 -1.71
CA LEU A 118 13.27 9.03 -1.22
C LEU A 118 13.70 9.57 0.15
N VAL A 119 14.56 10.59 0.14
CA VAL A 119 14.95 11.33 1.35
C VAL A 119 13.86 12.36 1.66
N PHE A 120 13.13 12.14 2.75
CA PHE A 120 12.30 13.17 3.37
C PHE A 120 12.80 13.43 4.79
N GLU A 121 14.02 13.95 4.94
CA GLU A 121 14.37 14.65 6.18
C GLU A 121 13.94 16.11 6.03
N ILE A 122 12.81 16.46 6.64
CA ILE A 122 12.63 17.83 7.11
C ILE A 122 12.43 17.77 8.62
N ASN A 123 13.52 18.04 9.33
CA ASN A 123 13.53 18.21 10.77
C ASN A 123 13.31 19.68 11.10
N TRP A 124 12.03 20.06 11.29
CA TRP A 124 11.61 21.43 11.58
C TRP A 124 12.04 21.92 12.97
N GLU A 125 12.43 21.02 13.88
CA GLU A 125 12.85 21.38 15.25
C GLU A 125 14.37 21.54 15.39
N LYS A 126 15.15 21.19 14.36
CA LYS A 126 16.62 21.33 14.34
C LYS A 126 17.15 22.37 13.35
N THR A 127 16.27 23.07 12.64
CA THR A 127 16.67 24.14 11.72
C THR A 127 16.69 25.49 12.45
N GLU A 128 17.81 25.81 13.10
CA GLU A 128 18.02 27.08 13.84
C GLU A 128 17.80 28.35 12.99
N TRP A 129 17.78 28.23 11.65
CA TRP A 129 17.59 29.34 10.72
C TRP A 129 16.12 29.76 10.51
N PHE A 130 15.12 28.96 10.90
CA PHE A 130 13.70 29.35 10.73
C PHE A 130 13.16 30.22 11.89
N VAL A 131 13.69 30.06 13.11
CA VAL A 131 13.30 30.87 14.28
C VAL A 131 13.73 32.35 14.13
N GLN A 132 14.76 32.63 13.32
CA GLN A 132 15.14 34.01 12.98
C GLN A 132 14.26 34.62 11.87
N PHE A 133 13.78 33.82 10.91
CA PHE A 133 12.98 34.33 9.79
C PHE A 133 11.58 34.77 10.22
N GLU A 134 10.92 34.10 11.18
CA GLU A 134 9.63 34.58 11.73
C GLU A 134 9.76 35.94 12.42
N LYS A 135 10.88 36.21 13.12
CA LYS A 135 11.09 37.51 13.75
C LYS A 135 11.25 38.65 12.73
N VAL A 136 11.89 38.38 11.59
CA VAL A 136 12.08 39.42 10.54
C VAL A 136 10.81 39.64 9.72
N PHE A 137 10.03 38.59 9.44
CA PHE A 137 8.81 38.71 8.63
C PHE A 137 7.65 39.37 9.38
N VAL A 138 7.50 39.09 10.69
CA VAL A 138 6.44 39.70 11.53
C VAL A 138 6.74 41.18 11.80
N LEU A 139 8.01 41.57 11.97
CA LEU A 139 8.39 42.98 12.16
C LEU A 139 8.17 43.82 10.90
N ASN A 140 8.44 43.29 9.70
CA ASN A 140 8.24 44.05 8.46
C ASN A 140 6.76 44.25 8.10
N TYR A 141 5.87 43.29 8.42
CA TYR A 141 4.43 43.47 8.19
C TYR A 141 3.77 44.40 9.22
N ALA A 142 4.22 44.38 10.48
CA ALA A 142 3.71 45.27 11.53
C ALA A 142 4.09 46.75 11.30
N ILE A 143 5.25 47.03 10.69
CA ILE A 143 5.68 48.39 10.35
C ILE A 143 4.89 48.97 9.17
N GLN A 144 4.38 48.13 8.26
CA GLN A 144 3.54 48.61 7.14
C GLN A 144 2.09 48.91 7.54
N LEU A 145 1.56 48.27 8.61
CA LEU A 145 0.20 48.52 9.11
C LEU A 145 0.11 49.68 10.13
N THR A 146 1.24 50.26 10.52
CA THR A 146 1.30 51.40 11.46
C THR A 146 1.59 52.74 10.78
N ASN A 147 1.78 52.74 9.45
CA ASN A 147 2.03 53.93 8.63
C ASN A 147 0.88 54.23 7.63
N ILE A 148 -0.36 53.91 8.00
CA ILE A 148 -1.58 54.35 7.30
C ILE A 148 -2.47 55.11 8.28
#